data_AF-A0A3D3A5K0-F1
#
_entry.id   AF-A0A3D3A5K0-F1
#
_cell.length_a   1.000
_cell.length_b   1.000
_cell.length_c   1.000
_cell.angle_alpha   90.00
_cell.angle_beta   90.00
_cell.angle_gamma   90.00
#
_symmetry.space_group_name_H-M   'P 1'
#
loop_
_entity.id
_entity.type
_entity.pdbx_description
1 polymer ?
#
loop_
_entity_poly.entity_id
_entity_poly.type
_entity_poly.pdbx_seq_one_letter_code
_entity_poly.pdbx_strand_id
1 'polypeptide(L)'
;GMLPTLGGMWENHVAITFDGVPLHDHAGQPDGLFAPDAVTLAAINESVTEVYDAFTQRVAEGRNMTRERVEELARGRVWTGNDALENGLVDEIGDLEYAVAYAAQLASIEQDDIRRVALPEAKDPFESFVEDLTGVEAGLHALGFTGVEEELLRELWQVRRMVETGDPIQARLPYSLRIK
;
A
#
# COMPACT_ATOMS: atom_id res chain seq x y z
N GLY A 1 16.32 7.74 10.07
CA GLY A 1 15.67 6.41 10.07
C GLY A 1 16.60 5.39 10.71
N MET A 2 16.15 4.16 10.93
CA MET A 2 17.02 3.05 11.31
C MET A 2 17.19 2.12 10.12
N LEU A 3 18.43 1.67 9.88
CA LEU A 3 18.74 0.63 8.90
C LEU A 3 19.09 -0.65 9.68
N PRO A 4 18.13 -1.58 9.85
CA PRO A 4 18.39 -2.79 10.62
C PRO A 4 19.38 -3.68 9.86
N THR A 5 20.32 -4.25 10.59
CA THR A 5 21.30 -5.21 10.07
C THR A 5 21.20 -6.48 10.88
N LEU A 6 21.17 -7.62 10.19
CA LEU A 6 20.95 -8.94 10.76
C LEU A 6 22.22 -9.79 10.77
N GLY A 7 23.31 -9.36 10.13
CA GLY A 7 24.57 -10.13 10.10
C GLY A 7 25.07 -10.52 11.49
N GLY A 8 25.07 -9.57 12.43
CA GLY A 8 25.44 -9.86 13.82
C GLY A 8 24.47 -10.82 14.53
N MET A 9 23.19 -10.86 14.14
CA MET A 9 22.24 -11.84 14.69
C MET A 9 22.55 -13.25 14.17
N TRP A 10 22.81 -13.39 12.87
CA TRP A 10 23.19 -14.67 12.24
C TRP A 10 24.49 -15.23 12.80
N GLU A 11 25.49 -14.38 12.98
CA GLU A 11 26.79 -14.76 13.53
C GLU A 11 26.67 -15.20 15.00
N ASN A 12 26.03 -14.38 15.84
CA ASN A 12 26.02 -14.61 17.29
C ASN A 12 25.01 -15.68 17.75
N HIS A 13 23.93 -15.94 17.00
CA HIS A 13 22.88 -16.87 17.41
C HIS A 13 22.73 -18.10 16.52
N VAL A 14 23.19 -18.04 15.28
CA VAL A 14 23.04 -19.13 14.30
C VAL A 14 24.40 -19.63 13.79
N ALA A 15 25.51 -18.98 14.18
CA ALA A 15 26.87 -19.29 13.74
C ALA A 15 27.05 -19.27 12.21
N ILE A 16 26.26 -18.46 11.51
CA ILE A 16 26.38 -18.25 10.06
C ILE A 16 27.11 -16.92 9.83
N THR A 17 28.20 -16.96 9.05
CA THR A 17 28.95 -15.78 8.63
C THR A 17 28.82 -15.56 7.13
N PHE A 18 28.90 -14.31 6.71
CA PHE A 18 28.82 -13.88 5.32
C PHE A 18 30.08 -13.09 4.97
N ASP A 19 30.61 -13.29 3.76
CA ASP A 19 31.77 -12.56 3.23
C ASP A 19 31.47 -12.14 1.78
N GLY A 20 32.01 -10.99 1.38
CA GLY A 20 31.74 -10.38 0.09
C GLY A 20 32.94 -9.58 -0.42
N VAL A 21 33.21 -9.67 -1.72
CA VAL A 21 34.30 -8.92 -2.37
C VAL A 21 33.68 -7.78 -3.19
N PRO A 22 33.69 -6.53 -2.69
CA PRO A 22 33.13 -5.41 -3.43
C PRO A 22 34.01 -5.05 -4.63
N LEU A 23 33.37 -4.75 -5.77
CA LEU A 23 34.08 -4.35 -7.00
C LEU A 23 34.35 -2.83 -7.06
N HIS A 24 33.62 -2.02 -6.27
CA HIS A 24 33.79 -0.57 -6.15
C HIS A 24 33.10 -0.05 -4.86
N ASP A 25 33.34 1.21 -4.51
CA ASP A 25 32.88 1.87 -3.26
C ASP A 25 31.35 2.03 -3.12
N HIS A 26 30.59 1.61 -4.13
CA HIS A 26 29.11 1.61 -4.12
C HIS A 26 28.53 0.22 -4.41
N ALA A 27 29.37 -0.82 -4.40
CA ALA A 27 28.95 -2.19 -4.70
C ALA A 27 28.28 -2.87 -3.49
N GLY A 28 28.49 -2.34 -2.27
CA GLY A 28 27.81 -2.78 -1.06
C GLY A 28 26.44 -2.10 -0.96
N GLN A 29 25.37 -2.86 -1.19
CA GLN A 29 24.00 -2.38 -0.98
C GLN A 29 23.58 -2.64 0.47
N PRO A 30 22.60 -1.89 1.00
CA PRO A 30 21.95 -2.26 2.25
C PRO A 30 21.10 -3.54 2.01
N ASP A 31 21.77 -4.69 2.02
CA ASP A 31 21.20 -6.03 1.91
C ASP A 31 20.66 -6.54 3.26
N GLY A 32 20.84 -5.75 4.32
CA GLY A 32 20.46 -6.10 5.68
C GLY A 32 21.37 -7.15 6.32
N LEU A 33 22.43 -7.60 5.65
CA LEU A 33 23.42 -8.51 6.19
C LEU A 33 24.62 -7.72 6.72
N PHE A 34 25.09 -6.73 5.96
CA PHE A 34 26.22 -5.88 6.34
C PHE A 34 25.77 -4.50 6.79
N ALA A 35 26.49 -3.92 7.74
CA ALA A 35 26.31 -2.52 8.09
C ALA A 35 26.77 -1.64 6.92
N PRO A 36 26.00 -0.61 6.52
CA PRO A 36 26.42 0.29 5.47
C PRO A 36 27.71 1.02 5.89
N ASP A 37 28.64 1.19 4.94
CA ASP A 37 29.85 1.96 5.16
C ASP A 37 29.59 3.48 5.18
N ALA A 38 30.62 4.26 5.50
CA ALA A 38 30.49 5.71 5.61
C ALA A 38 30.07 6.39 4.29
N VAL A 39 30.50 5.86 3.13
CA VAL A 39 30.16 6.40 1.81
C VAL A 39 28.67 6.18 1.53
N THR A 40 28.18 4.97 1.78
CA THR A 40 26.79 4.59 1.61
C THR A 40 25.89 5.36 2.58
N LEU A 41 26.29 5.51 3.84
CA LEU A 41 25.55 6.33 4.82
C LEU A 41 25.48 7.81 4.40
N ALA A 42 26.56 8.36 3.86
CA ALA A 42 26.56 9.74 3.36
C ALA A 42 25.57 9.92 2.20
N ALA A 43 25.59 9.01 1.21
CA ALA A 43 24.68 9.04 0.08
C ALA A 43 23.20 8.89 0.52
N ILE A 44 22.91 8.02 1.49
CA ILE A 44 21.56 7.87 2.05
C ILE A 44 21.13 9.17 2.75
N ASN A 45 22.01 9.78 3.55
CA ASN A 45 21.70 11.03 4.25
C ASN A 45 21.48 12.20 3.27
N GLU A 46 22.26 12.27 2.19
CA GLU A 46 22.06 13.25 1.12
C GLU A 46 20.67 13.08 0.49
N SER A 47 20.31 11.86 0.09
CA SER A 47 18.97 11.56 -0.45
C SER A 47 17.84 11.94 0.52
N VAL A 48 17.98 11.63 1.80
CA VAL A 48 17.00 12.02 2.83
C VAL A 48 16.89 13.54 2.95
N THR A 49 18.03 14.24 2.89
CA THR A 49 18.07 15.71 2.96
C THR A 49 17.39 16.33 1.75
N GLU A 50 17.65 15.84 0.54
CA GLU A 50 16.99 16.30 -0.69
C GLU A 50 15.47 16.11 -0.62
N VAL A 51 14.99 14.95 -0.15
CA VAL A 51 13.56 14.70 0.02
C VAL A 51 12.95 15.65 1.06
N TYR A 52 13.64 15.89 2.17
CA TYR A 52 13.19 16.81 3.21
C TYR A 52 13.10 18.25 2.69
N ASP A 53 14.11 18.71 1.96
CA ASP A 53 14.14 20.03 1.36
C ASP A 53 13.04 20.20 0.31
N ALA A 54 12.85 19.20 -0.54
CA ALA A 54 11.77 19.21 -1.53
C ALA A 54 10.38 19.16 -0.87
N PHE A 55 10.22 18.50 0.28
CA PHE A 55 8.98 18.50 1.05
C PHE A 55 8.72 19.88 1.66
N THR A 56 9.67 20.43 2.40
CA THR A 56 9.51 21.72 3.09
C THR A 56 9.30 22.87 2.10
N GLN A 57 9.99 22.86 0.95
CA GLN A 57 9.78 23.84 -0.11
C GLN A 57 8.35 23.79 -0.67
N ARG A 58 7.83 22.59 -0.99
CA ARG A 58 6.46 22.45 -1.51
C ARG A 58 5.40 22.92 -0.51
N VAL A 59 5.62 22.64 0.78
CA VAL A 59 4.71 23.13 1.83
C VAL A 59 4.78 24.65 1.95
N ALA A 60 5.97 25.24 1.91
CA ALA A 60 6.15 26.69 1.95
C ALA A 60 5.43 27.38 0.79
N GLU A 61 5.61 26.87 -0.44
CA GLU A 61 4.92 27.37 -1.64
C GLU A 61 3.40 27.17 -1.56
N GLY A 62 2.95 25.95 -1.23
CA GLY A 62 1.53 25.60 -1.21
C GLY A 62 0.74 26.27 -0.08
N ARG A 63 1.39 26.63 1.03
CA ARG A 63 0.77 27.34 2.16
C ARG A 63 1.11 28.83 2.19
N ASN A 64 1.88 29.32 1.21
CA ASN A 64 2.38 30.70 1.17
C ASN A 64 3.07 31.11 2.49
N MET A 65 3.93 30.24 3.01
CA MET A 65 4.69 30.41 4.24
C MET A 65 6.18 30.56 3.93
N THR A 66 6.94 31.18 4.84
CA THR A 66 8.41 31.16 4.74
C THR A 66 8.95 29.76 5.07
N ARG A 67 10.10 29.41 4.50
CA ARG A 67 10.74 28.11 4.75
C ARG A 67 11.07 27.94 6.23
N GLU A 68 11.50 29.01 6.90
CA GLU A 68 11.80 29.01 8.33
C GLU A 68 10.56 28.66 9.15
N ARG A 69 9.39 29.21 8.79
CA ARG A 69 8.13 28.89 9.48
C ARG A 69 7.74 27.43 9.28
N VAL A 70 7.92 26.90 8.08
CA VAL A 70 7.67 25.47 7.82
C VAL A 70 8.64 24.60 8.61
N GLU A 71 9.92 24.95 8.69
CA GLU A 71 10.93 24.21 9.47
C GLU A 71 10.65 24.18 10.99
N GLU A 72 10.07 25.24 11.54
CA GLU A 72 9.58 25.28 12.93
C GLU A 72 8.43 24.30 13.16
N LEU A 73 7.52 24.19 12.18
CA LEU A 73 6.32 23.34 12.23
C LEU A 73 6.58 21.88 11.82
N ALA A 74 7.68 21.63 11.10
CA ALA A 74 8.06 20.31 10.58
C ALA A 74 8.76 19.45 11.64
N ARG A 75 9.74 18.63 11.23
CA ARG A 75 10.54 17.70 12.07
C ARG A 75 9.79 16.46 12.56
N GLY A 76 8.84 15.96 11.78
CA GLY A 76 8.14 14.71 12.07
C GLY A 76 7.13 14.78 13.22
N ARG A 77 6.77 15.99 13.65
CA ARG A 77 5.66 16.19 14.60
C ARG A 77 4.33 15.91 13.90
N VAL A 78 3.43 15.24 14.61
CA VAL A 78 2.05 15.02 14.18
C VAL A 78 1.17 16.11 14.78
N TRP A 79 0.26 16.66 13.97
CA TRP A 79 -0.69 17.69 14.37
C TRP A 79 -2.11 17.12 14.36
N THR A 80 -2.94 17.53 15.32
CA THR A 80 -4.39 17.32 15.19
C THR A 80 -4.94 18.23 14.09
N GLY A 81 -6.14 17.95 13.59
CA GLY A 81 -6.78 18.84 12.60
C GLY A 81 -6.87 20.28 13.10
N ASN A 82 -7.29 20.48 14.35
CA ASN A 82 -7.41 21.80 14.96
C ASN A 82 -6.05 22.51 15.06
N ASP A 83 -5.01 21.83 15.54
CA ASP A 83 -3.67 22.43 15.62
C ASP A 83 -3.12 22.75 14.22
N ALA A 84 -3.40 21.89 13.24
CA ALA A 84 -3.00 22.13 11.85
C ALA A 84 -3.68 23.38 11.30
N LEU A 85 -4.95 23.61 11.62
CA LEU A 85 -5.68 24.83 11.24
C LEU A 85 -5.05 26.07 11.90
N GLU A 86 -4.79 26.01 13.21
CA GLU A 86 -4.15 27.12 13.94
C GLU A 86 -2.75 27.45 13.42
N ASN A 87 -2.00 26.44 13.00
CA ASN A 87 -0.67 26.61 12.39
C ASN A 87 -0.74 26.95 10.89
N GLY A 88 -1.92 27.02 10.28
CA GLY A 88 -2.13 27.33 8.87
C GLY A 88 -1.72 26.22 7.91
N LEU A 89 -1.56 25.00 8.39
CA LEU A 89 -1.21 23.81 7.59
C LEU A 89 -2.42 23.26 6.82
N VAL A 90 -3.64 23.56 7.27
CA VAL A 90 -4.90 23.29 6.56
C VAL A 90 -5.76 24.55 6.53
N ASP A 91 -6.72 24.61 5.61
CA ASP A 91 -7.60 25.77 5.44
C ASP A 91 -8.84 25.70 6.32
N GLU A 92 -9.45 24.50 6.42
CA GLU A 92 -10.73 24.30 7.11
C GLU A 92 -10.83 22.88 7.69
N ILE A 93 -11.77 22.70 8.64
CA ILE A 93 -12.10 21.41 9.25
C ILE A 93 -13.46 20.96 8.74
N GLY A 94 -13.51 19.76 8.17
CA GLY A 94 -14.73 19.17 7.65
C GLY A 94 -14.56 17.69 7.35
N ASP A 95 -15.61 17.09 6.81
CA ASP A 95 -15.61 15.73 6.31
C ASP A 95 -15.44 15.70 4.77
N LEU A 96 -15.54 14.50 4.20
CA LEU A 96 -15.45 14.31 2.76
C LEU A 96 -16.59 15.03 2.01
N GLU A 97 -17.78 15.12 2.61
CA GLU A 97 -18.93 15.73 1.95
C GLU A 97 -18.73 17.24 1.81
N TYR A 98 -18.21 17.85 2.87
CA TYR A 98 -17.80 19.24 2.88
C TYR A 98 -16.75 19.53 1.81
N ALA A 99 -15.71 18.69 1.71
CA ALA A 99 -14.67 18.85 0.69
C ALA A 99 -15.21 18.74 -0.74
N VAL A 100 -16.14 17.80 -0.98
CA VAL A 100 -16.79 17.63 -2.30
C VAL A 100 -17.66 18.82 -2.66
N ALA A 101 -18.46 19.33 -1.72
CA ALA A 101 -19.30 20.49 -1.94
C ALA A 101 -18.45 21.74 -2.24
N TYR A 102 -17.34 21.93 -1.53
CA TYR A 102 -16.40 23.02 -1.76
C TYR A 102 -15.75 22.93 -3.16
N ALA A 103 -15.30 21.74 -3.56
CA ALA A 103 -14.73 21.53 -4.90
C ALA A 103 -15.74 21.79 -6.02
N ALA A 104 -17.00 21.37 -5.84
CA ALA A 104 -18.07 21.64 -6.81
C ALA A 104 -18.38 23.14 -6.93
N GLN A 105 -18.37 23.86 -5.81
CA GLN A 105 -18.51 25.32 -5.81
C GLN A 105 -17.39 25.99 -6.62
N LEU A 106 -16.14 25.59 -6.41
CA LEU A 106 -14.99 26.12 -7.18
C LEU A 106 -15.09 25.80 -8.67
N ALA A 107 -15.60 24.62 -9.01
CA ALA A 107 -15.80 24.17 -10.38
C ALA A 107 -17.09 24.70 -11.04
N SER A 108 -17.94 25.43 -10.29
CA SER A 108 -19.27 25.89 -10.73
C SER A 108 -20.19 24.74 -11.19
N ILE A 109 -20.15 23.60 -10.48
CA ILE A 109 -21.00 22.43 -10.72
C ILE A 109 -22.14 22.43 -9.70
N GLU A 110 -23.37 22.16 -10.14
CA GLU A 110 -24.51 22.03 -9.24
C GLU A 110 -24.39 20.77 -8.37
N GLN A 111 -24.82 20.82 -7.11
CA GLN A 111 -24.63 19.70 -6.19
C GLN A 111 -25.35 18.43 -6.63
N ASP A 112 -26.48 18.57 -7.33
CA ASP A 112 -27.28 17.45 -7.84
C ASP A 112 -26.58 16.69 -8.98
N ASP A 113 -25.57 17.30 -9.62
CA ASP A 113 -24.79 16.70 -10.71
C ASP A 113 -23.54 15.94 -10.23
N ILE A 114 -23.28 15.91 -8.91
CA ILE A 114 -22.09 15.28 -8.35
C ILE A 114 -22.32 13.78 -8.15
N ARG A 115 -21.59 12.94 -8.89
CA ARG A 115 -21.54 11.49 -8.67
C ARG A 115 -20.18 11.06 -8.12
N ARG A 116 -20.17 10.48 -6.92
CA ARG A 116 -18.98 9.79 -6.38
C ARG A 116 -18.82 8.45 -7.10
N VAL A 117 -17.64 8.20 -7.65
CA VAL A 117 -17.25 6.92 -8.24
C VAL A 117 -15.97 6.43 -7.57
N ALA A 118 -15.96 5.18 -7.12
CA ALA A 118 -14.75 4.54 -6.62
C ALA A 118 -14.03 3.89 -7.80
N LEU A 119 -12.73 4.16 -7.95
CA LEU A 119 -11.91 3.63 -9.03
C LEU A 119 -10.86 2.63 -8.49
N PRO A 120 -10.55 1.54 -9.23
CA PRO A 120 -11.22 1.12 -10.47
C PRO A 120 -12.69 0.76 -10.21
N GLU A 121 -13.56 0.96 -11.21
CA GLU A 121 -14.97 0.59 -11.08
C GLU A 121 -15.04 -0.89 -10.71
N ALA A 122 -15.69 -1.19 -9.59
CA ALA A 122 -15.94 -2.58 -9.23
C ALA A 122 -16.73 -3.21 -10.37
N LYS A 123 -16.25 -4.36 -10.87
CA LYS A 123 -16.98 -5.12 -11.87
C LYS A 123 -18.38 -5.37 -11.35
N ASP A 124 -19.35 -5.37 -12.27
CA ASP A 124 -20.71 -5.70 -11.90
C ASP A 124 -20.75 -7.09 -11.20
N PRO A 125 -21.51 -7.26 -10.10
CA PRO A 125 -21.53 -8.52 -9.38
C PRO A 125 -21.97 -9.72 -10.24
N PHE A 126 -22.83 -9.50 -11.23
CA PHE A 126 -23.25 -10.52 -12.17
C PHE A 126 -22.15 -10.84 -13.19
N GLU A 127 -21.46 -9.82 -13.73
CA GLU A 127 -20.29 -10.05 -14.59
C GLU A 127 -19.20 -10.83 -13.85
N SER A 128 -18.88 -10.45 -12.61
CA SER A 128 -17.91 -11.16 -11.77
C SER A 128 -18.35 -12.61 -11.52
N PHE A 129 -19.64 -12.83 -11.27
CA PHE A 129 -20.18 -14.18 -11.08
C PHE A 129 -20.08 -15.04 -12.35
N VAL A 130 -20.34 -14.48 -13.54
CA VAL A 130 -20.24 -15.20 -14.82
C VAL A 130 -18.78 -15.49 -15.17
N GLU A 131 -17.88 -14.53 -14.98
CA GLU A 131 -16.44 -14.76 -15.13
C GLU A 131 -15.94 -15.87 -14.20
N ASP A 132 -16.36 -15.86 -12.93
CA ASP A 132 -16.05 -16.90 -11.97
C ASP A 132 -16.57 -18.27 -12.43
N LEU A 133 -17.82 -18.35 -12.87
CA LEU A 133 -18.45 -19.61 -13.27
C LEU A 133 -17.79 -20.20 -14.52
N THR A 134 -17.51 -19.35 -15.53
CA THR A 134 -16.86 -19.76 -16.77
C THR A 134 -15.39 -20.13 -16.55
N GLY A 135 -14.69 -19.42 -15.66
CA GLY A 135 -13.34 -19.76 -15.22
C GLY A 135 -13.28 -21.12 -14.51
N VAL A 136 -14.26 -21.41 -13.65
CA VAL A 136 -14.40 -22.70 -12.97
C VAL A 136 -14.67 -23.83 -13.97
N GLU A 137 -15.58 -23.64 -14.93
CA GLU A 137 -15.88 -24.65 -15.94
C GLU A 137 -14.65 -24.95 -16.83
N ALA A 138 -13.93 -23.92 -17.27
CA ALA A 138 -12.70 -24.08 -18.06
C ALA A 138 -11.59 -24.78 -17.26
N GLY A 139 -11.41 -24.43 -15.98
CA GLY A 139 -10.43 -25.04 -15.09
C GLY A 139 -10.74 -26.52 -14.80
N LEU A 140 -12.01 -26.84 -14.52
CA LEU A 140 -12.48 -28.22 -14.32
C LEU A 140 -12.35 -29.05 -15.59
N HIS A 141 -12.67 -28.48 -16.76
CA HIS A 141 -12.50 -29.16 -18.05
C HIS A 141 -11.01 -29.45 -18.35
N ALA A 142 -10.10 -28.50 -18.05
CA ALA A 142 -8.66 -28.71 -18.19
C ALA A 142 -8.11 -29.77 -17.23
N LEU A 143 -8.64 -29.84 -16.01
CA LEU A 143 -8.24 -30.81 -14.98
C LEU A 143 -8.92 -32.18 -15.14
N GLY A 144 -10.07 -32.26 -15.82
CA GLY A 144 -10.72 -33.53 -16.17
C GLY A 144 -9.86 -34.40 -17.10
N PHE A 145 -8.95 -33.79 -17.87
CA PHE A 145 -7.94 -34.52 -18.65
C PHE A 145 -6.79 -35.10 -17.81
N THR A 146 -6.63 -34.68 -16.55
CA THR A 146 -5.54 -35.17 -15.67
C THR A 146 -5.93 -36.40 -14.84
N GLY A 147 -7.20 -36.83 -14.90
CA GLY A 147 -7.72 -38.01 -14.21
C GLY A 147 -8.00 -37.82 -12.72
N VAL A 148 -7.98 -36.57 -12.22
CA VAL A 148 -8.33 -36.24 -10.84
C VAL A 148 -9.85 -36.28 -10.66
N GLU A 149 -10.31 -36.82 -9.53
CA GLU A 149 -11.74 -36.95 -9.19
C GLU A 149 -12.43 -35.58 -9.10
N GLU A 150 -13.56 -35.42 -9.80
CA GLU A 150 -14.24 -34.14 -9.99
C GLU A 150 -14.71 -33.50 -8.65
N GLU A 151 -15.08 -34.33 -7.68
CA GLU A 151 -15.52 -33.91 -6.35
C GLU A 151 -14.38 -33.17 -5.59
N LEU A 152 -13.16 -33.74 -5.60
CA LEU A 152 -12.00 -33.16 -4.94
C LEU A 152 -11.57 -31.86 -5.61
N LEU A 153 -11.69 -31.79 -6.94
CA LEU A 153 -11.41 -30.56 -7.69
C LEU A 153 -12.38 -29.45 -7.30
N ARG A 154 -13.67 -29.75 -7.16
CA ARG A 154 -14.68 -28.77 -6.72
C ARG A 154 -14.37 -28.23 -5.32
N GLU A 155 -13.97 -29.09 -4.39
CA GLU A 155 -13.60 -28.67 -3.03
C GLU A 155 -12.35 -27.78 -3.00
N LEU A 156 -11.29 -28.15 -3.72
CA LEU A 156 -10.06 -27.36 -3.79
C LEU A 156 -10.29 -25.98 -4.43
N TRP A 157 -11.13 -25.91 -5.46
CA TRP A 157 -11.47 -24.65 -6.12
C TRP A 157 -12.32 -23.73 -5.23
N GLN A 158 -13.27 -24.28 -4.46
CA GLN A 158 -14.03 -23.49 -3.49
C GLN A 158 -13.12 -22.87 -2.43
N VAL A 159 -12.16 -23.64 -1.90
CA VAL A 159 -11.20 -23.15 -0.91
C VAL A 159 -10.30 -22.07 -1.51
N ARG A 160 -9.79 -22.27 -2.74
CA ARG A 160 -8.98 -21.27 -3.44
C ARG A 160 -9.74 -19.96 -3.65
N ARG A 161 -11.00 -20.05 -4.12
CA ARG A 161 -11.89 -18.90 -4.29
C ARG A 161 -12.08 -18.10 -3.01
N MET A 162 -12.24 -18.79 -1.87
CA MET A 162 -12.37 -18.12 -0.56
C MET A 162 -11.14 -17.32 -0.16
N VAL A 163 -9.95 -17.69 -0.66
CA VAL A 163 -8.68 -17.02 -0.34
C VAL A 163 -8.41 -15.86 -1.31
N GLU A 164 -8.79 -15.98 -2.58
CA GLU A 164 -8.42 -15.03 -3.64
C GLU A 164 -9.40 -13.86 -3.83
N THR A 165 -10.69 -13.97 -3.45
CA THR A 165 -11.70 -12.93 -3.75
C THR A 165 -11.50 -11.59 -3.05
N GLY A 166 -10.65 -11.49 -2.02
CA GLY A 166 -10.32 -10.21 -1.36
C GLY A 166 -11.52 -9.47 -0.72
N ASP A 167 -12.70 -10.10 -0.70
CA ASP A 167 -13.96 -9.49 -0.30
C ASP A 167 -13.98 -9.26 1.23
N PRO A 168 -14.28 -8.04 1.73
CA PRO A 168 -14.26 -7.73 3.15
C PRO A 168 -15.44 -8.34 3.92
N ILE A 169 -16.54 -8.69 3.24
CA ILE A 169 -17.72 -9.34 3.84
C ILE A 169 -17.81 -10.78 3.34
N GLN A 170 -17.58 -11.75 4.24
CA GLN A 170 -17.60 -13.17 3.90
C GLN A 170 -18.55 -13.94 4.83
N ALA A 171 -19.58 -14.56 4.28
CA ALA A 171 -20.33 -15.61 4.97
C ALA A 171 -19.63 -16.96 4.68
N ARG A 172 -18.96 -17.53 5.68
CA ARG A 172 -18.13 -18.73 5.52
C ARG A 172 -18.82 -19.98 6.06
N LEU A 173 -19.34 -20.81 5.16
CA LEU A 173 -19.68 -22.20 5.45
C LEU A 173 -19.26 -23.09 4.27
N PRO A 174 -18.09 -23.75 4.33
CA PRO A 174 -17.79 -24.83 3.42
C PRO A 174 -18.50 -26.08 3.95
N TYR A 175 -19.61 -26.48 3.34
CA TYR A 175 -20.14 -27.82 3.56
C TYR A 175 -20.61 -28.43 2.24
N SER A 176 -20.20 -29.68 2.00
CA SER A 176 -20.79 -30.52 0.96
C SER A 176 -22.09 -31.09 1.51
N LEU A 177 -23.23 -30.51 1.11
CA LEU A 177 -24.56 -30.98 1.53
C LEU A 177 -24.94 -32.19 0.67
N ARG A 178 -24.60 -33.41 1.14
CA ARG A 178 -25.13 -34.64 0.52
C ARG A 178 -26.54 -34.90 1.03
N ILE A 179 -27.53 -34.51 0.24
CA ILE A 179 -28.92 -34.95 0.44
C ILE A 179 -29.03 -36.35 -0.17
N LYS A 180 -29.38 -37.34 0.64
CA LYS A 180 -29.71 -38.71 0.21
C LYS A 180 -31.14 -38.78 -0.29
#